data_AF-A0A453P7F5-F1
#
_entry.id   AF-A0A453P7F5-F1
#
_cell.length_a   1.000
_cell.length_b   1.000
_cell.length_c   1.000
_cell.angle_alpha   90.00
_cell.angle_beta   90.00
_cell.angle_gamma   90.00
#
_symmetry.space_group_name_H-M   'P 1'
#
loop_
_entity.id
_entity.type
_entity.pdbx_description
1 polymer ?
#
loop_
_entity_poly.entity_id
_entity_poly.type
_entity_poly.pdbx_seq_one_letter_code
_entity_poly.pdbx_strand_id
1 'polypeptide(L)'
;GEAMDPARGQPRRHEPVHLGTGSHRGGGAVLRRLRPRRRAARHGAPARPRRHLPLPAHLPGKIPRDLPREFCTDSSKKVYFTKQTVGNACGTVGVIHAIGNAASDIKLVEGSYFDRFYKQTADMDPVQRAVFLEEDDEMEGAHSVAATAGDTDVNVEVNEHFVCFSCVDGELYELDGRKSKPISHGPSSPETLLQDAAKVIKARIATNPNSLNFNVMVLSKQ
;
A
#
# COMPACT_ATOMS: atom_id res chain seq x y z
N GLY A 1 -25.84 -38.21 61.72
CA GLY A 1 -24.80 -37.29 61.25
C GLY A 1 -24.87 -36.06 62.11
N GLU A 2 -23.84 -35.74 62.90
CA GLU A 2 -22.53 -35.24 62.43
C GLU A 2 -22.70 -33.81 61.87
N ALA A 3 -22.42 -32.78 62.66
CA ALA A 3 -21.09 -32.27 63.09
C ALA A 3 -20.47 -31.38 61.99
N MET A 4 -20.43 -30.05 62.12
CA MET A 4 -19.67 -29.17 63.05
C MET A 4 -18.41 -28.62 62.37
N ASP A 5 -18.55 -27.40 61.81
CA ASP A 5 -17.70 -26.16 61.84
C ASP A 5 -16.17 -26.23 62.16
N PRO A 6 -15.35 -25.14 62.05
CA PRO A 6 -15.30 -23.96 61.14
C PRO A 6 -13.93 -23.78 60.42
N ALA A 7 -13.81 -22.89 59.42
CA ALA A 7 -12.49 -22.31 59.05
C ALA A 7 -12.51 -20.89 58.44
N ARG A 8 -11.74 -20.00 59.09
CA ARG A 8 -11.49 -18.57 58.80
C ARG A 8 -10.83 -18.29 57.44
N GLY A 9 -11.10 -17.10 56.87
CA GLY A 9 -10.29 -16.52 55.79
C GLY A 9 -10.54 -15.01 55.58
N GLN A 10 -9.61 -14.17 56.04
CA GLN A 10 -9.65 -12.70 55.90
C GLN A 10 -9.50 -12.22 54.43
N PRO A 11 -9.88 -10.96 54.10
CA PRO A 11 -9.86 -10.48 52.72
C PRO A 11 -8.46 -10.51 52.12
N ARG A 12 -8.33 -11.10 50.92
CA ARG A 12 -7.10 -10.97 50.15
C ARG A 12 -6.95 -9.53 49.69
N ARG A 13 -5.90 -8.89 50.19
CA ARG A 13 -5.47 -7.55 49.79
C ARG A 13 -5.30 -7.52 48.29
N HIS A 14 -5.75 -6.45 47.65
CA HIS A 14 -5.25 -6.08 46.33
C HIS A 14 -3.76 -5.76 46.46
N GLU A 15 -2.89 -6.66 46.00
CA GLU A 15 -1.53 -6.24 45.67
C GLU A 15 -1.58 -5.41 44.37
N PRO A 16 -0.94 -4.23 44.33
CA PRO A 16 -0.80 -3.50 43.09
C PRO A 16 0.19 -4.28 42.20
N VAL A 17 -0.33 -4.88 41.12
CA VAL A 17 0.55 -5.44 40.07
C VAL A 17 1.37 -4.29 39.50
N HIS A 18 2.67 -4.32 39.81
CA HIS A 18 3.62 -3.31 39.36
C HIS A 18 3.87 -3.50 37.86
N LEU A 19 3.04 -2.84 37.04
CA LEU A 19 3.27 -2.70 35.61
C LEU A 19 4.49 -1.80 35.40
N GLY A 20 5.65 -2.45 35.26
CA GLY A 20 6.90 -1.77 34.96
C GLY A 20 6.80 -0.93 33.69
N THR A 21 7.46 0.22 33.71
CA THR A 21 7.50 1.19 32.61
C THR A 21 8.35 0.70 31.43
N GLY A 22 7.84 -0.33 30.74
CA GLY A 22 8.42 -0.87 29.51
C GLY A 22 8.09 -0.01 28.29
N SER A 23 8.98 0.94 27.99
CA SER A 23 8.92 1.72 26.74
C SER A 23 9.29 0.84 25.54
N HIS A 24 8.32 0.17 24.93
CA HIS A 24 8.47 -0.46 23.61
C HIS A 24 7.28 -0.17 22.71
N ARG A 25 7.57 0.47 21.57
CA ARG A 25 6.60 0.72 20.49
C ARG A 25 6.29 -0.59 19.75
N GLY A 26 5.01 -0.79 19.44
CA GLY A 26 4.49 -1.55 18.29
C GLY A 26 5.04 -2.95 18.02
N GLY A 27 4.27 -4.00 18.34
CA GLY A 27 4.59 -5.36 17.91
C GLY A 27 3.50 -6.39 18.19
N GLY A 28 2.74 -6.73 17.16
CA GLY A 28 1.80 -7.87 17.10
C GLY A 28 1.48 -8.15 15.63
N ALA A 29 2.18 -9.01 14.87
CA ALA A 29 2.73 -10.36 15.07
C ALA A 29 1.76 -11.48 14.63
N VAL A 30 2.06 -12.09 13.48
CA VAL A 30 1.60 -13.41 12.97
C VAL A 30 2.79 -13.97 12.18
N LEU A 31 3.23 -15.23 12.32
CA LEU A 31 2.61 -16.41 11.71
C LEU A 31 3.30 -17.71 12.17
N ARG A 32 2.57 -18.84 12.22
CA ARG A 32 3.20 -20.15 11.93
C ARG A 32 2.29 -21.10 11.15
N ARG A 33 2.95 -21.95 10.35
CA ARG A 33 2.40 -22.80 9.28
C ARG A 33 1.67 -24.06 9.78
N LEU A 34 0.79 -24.57 8.93
CA LEU A 34 0.58 -26.02 8.76
C LEU A 34 0.97 -26.45 7.33
N ARG A 35 1.70 -27.57 7.20
CA ARG A 35 1.96 -28.32 5.96
C ARG A 35 0.95 -29.49 5.92
N PRO A 36 0.48 -30.05 4.77
CA PRO A 36 1.34 -30.64 3.70
C PRO A 36 0.69 -30.53 2.29
N ARG A 37 1.01 -31.27 1.21
CA ARG A 37 2.06 -32.25 0.81
C ARG A 37 2.68 -31.80 -0.55
N ARG A 38 3.85 -32.32 -0.95
CA ARG A 38 4.35 -32.18 -2.34
C ARG A 38 3.60 -33.12 -3.30
N ARG A 39 3.36 -32.70 -4.54
CA ARG A 39 3.17 -33.59 -5.70
C ARG A 39 4.16 -33.22 -6.81
N ALA A 40 4.52 -34.20 -7.65
CA ALA A 40 5.75 -34.17 -8.44
C ALA A 40 5.69 -33.25 -9.68
N ALA A 41 6.83 -32.62 -9.99
CA ALA A 41 7.05 -31.93 -11.25
C ALA A 41 7.23 -32.93 -12.40
N ARG A 42 6.77 -32.56 -13.61
CA ARG A 42 7.14 -33.23 -14.86
C ARG A 42 8.17 -32.37 -15.61
N HIS A 43 9.14 -33.03 -16.24
CA HIS A 43 10.29 -32.40 -16.88
C HIS A 43 9.96 -31.81 -18.27
N GLY A 44 10.71 -30.78 -18.67
CA GLY A 44 11.40 -30.83 -19.97
C GLY A 44 11.13 -29.71 -20.98
N ALA A 45 11.85 -28.58 -20.86
CA ALA A 45 12.28 -27.77 -22.00
C ALA A 45 13.56 -27.01 -21.64
N PRO A 46 14.62 -26.97 -22.48
CA PRO A 46 15.86 -26.27 -22.17
C PRO A 46 15.74 -24.76 -22.37
N ALA A 47 16.21 -23.97 -21.39
CA ALA A 47 16.27 -22.52 -21.50
C ALA A 47 17.34 -22.08 -22.51
N ARG A 48 16.99 -21.16 -23.43
CA ARG A 48 17.97 -20.48 -24.29
C ARG A 48 18.80 -19.48 -23.48
N PRO A 49 20.09 -19.27 -23.80
CA PRO A 49 20.92 -18.30 -23.10
C PRO A 49 20.41 -16.87 -23.31
N ARG A 50 20.26 -16.12 -22.22
CA ARG A 50 19.93 -14.69 -22.26
C ARG A 50 21.08 -13.92 -22.91
N ARG A 51 20.86 -13.38 -24.12
CA ARG A 51 21.70 -12.30 -24.64
C ARG A 51 21.28 -11.01 -23.95
N HIS A 52 22.25 -10.24 -23.42
CA HIS A 52 22.00 -8.86 -23.05
C HIS A 52 21.66 -8.06 -24.31
N LEU A 53 20.40 -7.72 -24.49
CA LEU A 53 20.00 -6.63 -25.39
C LEU A 53 20.23 -5.30 -24.64
N PRO A 54 20.79 -4.27 -25.29
CA PRO A 54 20.77 -2.92 -24.74
C PRO A 54 19.33 -2.42 -24.68
N LEU A 55 18.98 -1.70 -23.61
CA LEU A 55 17.68 -1.04 -23.46
C LEU A 55 17.49 0.01 -24.58
N PRO A 56 16.28 0.16 -25.15
CA PRO A 56 16.02 1.18 -26.15
C PRO A 56 16.02 2.58 -25.51
N ALA A 57 16.93 3.45 -25.97
CA ALA A 57 16.98 4.86 -25.57
C ALA A 57 15.96 5.71 -26.35
N HIS A 58 14.70 5.28 -26.40
CA HIS A 58 13.62 6.02 -27.03
C HIS A 58 12.54 6.36 -26.02
N LEU A 59 12.38 7.67 -25.78
CA LEU A 59 11.20 8.26 -25.17
C LEU A 59 9.97 7.86 -26.01
N PRO A 60 8.86 7.42 -25.39
CA PRO A 60 7.61 7.27 -26.12
C PRO A 60 7.18 8.61 -26.74
N GLY A 61 6.47 8.51 -27.86
CA GLY A 61 6.11 9.64 -28.68
C GLY A 61 5.16 10.62 -27.98
N LYS A 62 5.12 11.85 -28.49
CA LYS A 62 4.30 12.97 -28.00
C LYS A 62 2.88 12.53 -27.57
N ILE A 63 2.59 12.68 -26.28
CA ILE A 63 1.27 12.52 -25.67
C ILE A 63 0.20 13.24 -26.53
N PRO A 64 -0.92 12.58 -26.89
CA PRO A 64 -2.02 13.21 -27.62
C PRO A 64 -2.52 14.48 -26.90
N ARG A 65 -2.65 15.58 -27.64
CA ARG A 65 -2.92 16.92 -27.06
C ARG A 65 -4.36 17.15 -26.60
N ASP A 66 -5.25 16.20 -26.85
CA ASP A 66 -6.70 16.44 -26.94
C ASP A 66 -7.52 15.70 -25.87
N LEU A 67 -6.92 15.32 -24.72
CA LEU A 67 -7.68 14.91 -23.55
C LEU A 67 -8.43 16.12 -22.94
N PRO A 68 -9.73 16.01 -22.61
CA PRO A 68 -10.53 17.13 -22.10
C PRO A 68 -9.93 17.79 -20.85
N ARG A 69 -9.65 19.08 -20.93
CA ARG A 69 -9.08 19.90 -19.84
C ARG A 69 -10.12 20.33 -18.78
N GLU A 70 -10.93 19.39 -18.30
CA GLU A 70 -11.76 19.59 -17.10
C GLU A 70 -11.19 18.84 -15.89
N PHE A 71 -9.90 19.08 -15.62
CA PHE A 71 -9.25 18.66 -14.38
C PHE A 71 -9.00 19.89 -13.50
N CYS A 72 -9.67 19.92 -12.35
CA CYS A 72 -9.63 21.04 -11.41
C CYS A 72 -8.19 21.22 -10.89
N THR A 73 -7.53 22.32 -11.29
CA THR A 73 -6.09 22.58 -11.11
C THR A 73 -5.71 23.03 -9.69
N ASP A 74 -6.27 22.38 -8.68
CA ASP A 74 -5.98 22.63 -7.27
C ASP A 74 -5.88 21.30 -6.48
N SER A 75 -4.91 20.51 -6.90
CA SER A 75 -4.12 19.69 -5.97
C SER A 75 -2.80 20.43 -5.77
N SER A 76 -2.37 20.63 -4.52
CA SER A 76 -1.08 21.30 -4.26
C SER A 76 0.04 20.59 -5.04
N LYS A 77 0.96 21.35 -5.65
CA LYS A 77 2.07 20.82 -6.47
C LYS A 77 3.00 19.85 -5.70
N LYS A 78 2.78 19.67 -4.40
CA LYS A 78 3.54 18.81 -3.49
C LYS A 78 3.02 17.37 -3.43
N VAL A 79 1.73 17.12 -3.74
CA VAL A 79 1.18 15.76 -3.71
C VAL A 79 1.48 15.05 -5.03
N TYR A 80 2.24 13.96 -4.98
CA TYR A 80 2.44 13.09 -6.13
C TYR A 80 1.20 12.20 -6.33
N PHE A 81 0.37 12.57 -7.31
CA PHE A 81 -0.83 11.82 -7.69
C PHE A 81 -0.75 11.37 -9.15
N THR A 82 -1.27 10.16 -9.41
CA THR A 82 -1.47 9.59 -10.75
C THR A 82 -2.83 8.91 -10.79
N LYS A 83 -3.51 9.00 -11.93
CA LYS A 83 -4.75 8.27 -12.19
C LYS A 83 -4.48 6.77 -12.32
N GLN A 84 -5.51 5.96 -12.09
CA GLN A 84 -5.57 4.58 -12.53
C GLN A 84 -6.48 4.53 -13.76
N THR A 85 -5.93 4.00 -14.84
CA THR A 85 -6.60 3.82 -16.14
C THR A 85 -6.60 2.34 -16.56
N VAL A 86 -5.59 1.57 -16.14
CA VAL A 86 -5.53 0.10 -16.28
C VAL A 86 -6.36 -0.62 -15.21
N GLY A 87 -7.10 -1.65 -15.61
CA GLY A 87 -7.81 -2.57 -14.70
C GLY A 87 -6.85 -3.33 -13.79
N ASN A 88 -7.26 -3.63 -12.55
CA ASN A 88 -6.48 -4.36 -11.53
C ASN A 88 -5.13 -3.75 -11.10
N ALA A 89 -4.67 -2.65 -11.72
CA ALA A 89 -3.44 -1.93 -11.36
C ALA A 89 -3.53 -1.12 -10.04
N CYS A 90 -4.64 -1.18 -9.31
CA CYS A 90 -4.87 -0.38 -8.09
C CYS A 90 -3.80 -0.61 -7.02
N GLY A 91 -3.29 -1.84 -6.87
CA GLY A 91 -2.18 -2.15 -5.96
C GLY A 91 -0.88 -1.44 -6.36
N THR A 92 -0.50 -1.49 -7.64
CA THR A 92 0.67 -0.78 -8.18
C THR A 92 0.53 0.73 -8.02
N VAL A 93 -0.64 1.29 -8.35
CA VAL A 93 -0.92 2.73 -8.18
C VAL A 93 -0.83 3.13 -6.69
N GLY A 94 -1.33 2.31 -5.78
CA GLY A 94 -1.20 2.53 -4.33
C GLY A 94 0.25 2.53 -3.84
N VAL A 95 1.11 1.65 -4.37
CA VAL A 95 2.56 1.65 -4.09
C VAL A 95 3.24 2.90 -4.65
N ILE A 96 2.89 3.30 -5.89
CA ILE A 96 3.42 4.52 -6.53
C ILE A 96 3.02 5.77 -5.73
N HIS A 97 1.79 5.83 -5.22
CA HIS A 97 1.34 6.92 -4.33
C HIS A 97 2.11 6.90 -3.00
N ALA A 98 2.27 5.73 -2.37
CA ALA A 98 2.96 5.60 -1.09
C ALA A 98 4.44 6.01 -1.15
N ILE A 99 5.20 5.51 -2.14
CA ILE A 99 6.62 5.86 -2.28
C ILE A 99 6.78 7.32 -2.73
N GLY A 100 5.97 7.77 -3.70
CA GLY A 100 6.10 9.13 -4.28
C GLY A 100 5.84 10.25 -3.27
N ASN A 101 4.94 10.03 -2.32
CA ASN A 101 4.63 11.00 -1.25
C ASN A 101 5.46 10.77 0.04
N ALA A 102 6.36 9.78 0.05
CA ALA A 102 7.33 9.54 1.13
C ALA A 102 8.79 9.60 0.63
N ALA A 103 9.03 10.14 -0.57
CA ALA A 103 10.34 10.13 -1.22
C ALA A 103 11.42 10.93 -0.46
N SER A 104 11.04 11.90 0.39
CA SER A 104 11.94 12.58 1.32
C SER A 104 12.50 11.67 2.41
N ASP A 105 11.75 10.63 2.77
CA ASP A 105 12.04 9.67 3.84
C ASP A 105 12.60 8.34 3.34
N ILE A 106 12.43 8.07 2.05
CA ILE A 106 12.86 6.84 1.37
C ILE A 106 14.03 7.18 0.45
N LYS A 107 15.24 6.76 0.84
CA LYS A 107 16.41 6.86 -0.03
C LYS A 107 16.31 5.83 -1.16
N LEU A 108 15.72 6.24 -2.28
CA LEU A 108 15.76 5.47 -3.53
C LEU A 108 17.21 5.28 -3.99
N VAL A 109 17.51 4.10 -4.55
CA VAL A 109 18.81 3.82 -5.15
C VAL A 109 18.87 4.55 -6.49
N GLU A 110 19.92 5.33 -6.73
CA GLU A 110 20.10 6.05 -7.99
C GLU A 110 20.10 5.08 -9.19
N GLY A 111 19.34 5.43 -10.22
CA GLY A 111 19.15 4.58 -11.40
C GLY A 111 18.24 3.36 -11.18
N SER A 112 17.68 3.15 -9.98
CA SER A 112 16.60 2.17 -9.78
C SER A 112 15.33 2.57 -10.53
N TYR A 113 14.40 1.62 -10.75
CA TYR A 113 13.14 1.88 -11.44
C TYR A 113 12.42 3.12 -10.88
N PHE A 114 12.13 3.13 -9.57
CA PHE A 114 11.38 4.24 -8.96
C PHE A 114 12.14 5.57 -9.01
N ASP A 115 13.47 5.56 -8.88
CA ASP A 115 14.29 6.77 -9.06
C ASP A 115 14.14 7.37 -10.46
N ARG A 116 14.19 6.53 -11.51
CA ARG A 116 13.98 6.97 -12.90
C ARG A 116 12.54 7.45 -13.11
N PHE A 117 11.57 6.65 -12.68
CA PHE A 117 10.13 6.92 -12.82
C PHE A 117 9.77 8.30 -12.26
N TYR A 118 10.03 8.56 -10.97
CA TYR A 118 9.68 9.85 -10.35
C TYR A 118 10.44 11.05 -10.95
N LYS A 119 11.66 10.85 -11.47
CA LYS A 119 12.39 11.90 -12.21
C LYS A 119 11.75 12.21 -13.57
N GLN A 120 11.31 11.18 -14.30
CA GLN A 120 10.69 11.32 -15.62
C GLN A 120 9.27 11.89 -15.55
N THR A 121 8.53 11.59 -14.48
CA THR A 121 7.12 11.96 -14.30
C THR A 121 6.90 13.20 -13.42
N ALA A 122 7.96 13.87 -12.97
CA ALA A 122 7.90 15.00 -12.03
C ALA A 122 6.96 16.12 -12.51
N ASP A 123 7.16 16.59 -13.74
CA ASP A 123 6.40 17.69 -14.36
C ASP A 123 5.10 17.25 -15.05
N MET A 124 4.78 15.95 -15.02
CA MET A 124 3.56 15.41 -15.63
C MET A 124 2.33 15.62 -14.74
N ASP A 125 1.18 15.88 -15.37
CA ASP A 125 -0.11 15.85 -14.68
C ASP A 125 -0.58 14.41 -14.34
N PRO A 126 -1.59 14.21 -13.47
CA PRO A 126 -2.01 12.87 -13.06
C PRO A 126 -2.52 11.95 -14.17
N VAL A 127 -2.97 12.49 -15.31
CA VAL A 127 -3.40 11.72 -16.48
C VAL A 127 -2.17 11.34 -17.30
N GLN A 128 -1.26 12.28 -17.56
CA GLN A 128 0.00 12.03 -18.24
C GLN A 128 0.84 10.96 -17.52
N ARG A 129 0.86 10.99 -16.18
CA ARG A 129 1.50 9.95 -15.35
C ARG A 129 0.86 8.58 -15.50
N ALA A 130 -0.44 8.51 -15.76
CA ALA A 130 -1.14 7.25 -15.99
C ALA A 130 -0.85 6.68 -17.38
N VAL A 131 -0.82 7.53 -18.42
CA VAL A 131 -0.40 7.14 -19.78
C VAL A 131 1.06 6.67 -19.78
N PHE A 132 1.95 7.37 -19.08
CA PHE A 132 3.35 6.92 -18.92
C PHE A 132 3.45 5.55 -18.25
N LEU A 133 2.59 5.28 -17.26
CA LEU A 133 2.52 3.99 -16.55
C LEU A 133 1.90 2.87 -17.41
N GLU A 134 1.04 3.20 -18.37
CA GLU A 134 0.47 2.27 -19.36
C GLU A 134 1.47 1.79 -20.40
N GLU A 135 2.45 2.64 -20.75
CA GLU A 135 3.49 2.36 -21.75
C GLU A 135 4.77 1.75 -21.13
N ASP A 136 4.76 1.40 -19.84
CA ASP A 136 5.93 0.92 -19.08
C ASP A 136 5.99 -0.62 -18.95
N ASP A 137 6.64 -1.26 -19.92
CA ASP A 137 6.91 -2.72 -19.95
C ASP A 137 7.62 -3.25 -18.68
N GLU A 138 8.47 -2.44 -18.02
CA GLU A 138 9.21 -2.85 -16.82
C GLU A 138 8.27 -2.96 -15.62
N MET A 139 7.32 -2.03 -15.49
CA MET A 139 6.27 -2.09 -14.49
C MET A 139 5.20 -3.14 -14.81
N GLU A 140 4.78 -3.32 -16.06
CA GLU A 140 3.84 -4.40 -16.43
C GLU A 140 4.42 -5.76 -16.05
N GLY A 141 5.68 -6.02 -16.43
CA GLY A 141 6.40 -7.24 -16.07
C GLY A 141 6.52 -7.44 -14.56
N ALA A 142 6.87 -6.39 -13.81
CA ALA A 142 6.95 -6.45 -12.35
C ALA A 142 5.58 -6.70 -11.68
N HIS A 143 4.51 -6.07 -12.16
CA HIS A 143 3.15 -6.27 -11.67
C HIS A 143 2.67 -7.71 -11.93
N SER A 144 2.90 -8.24 -13.13
CA SER A 144 2.52 -9.61 -13.51
C SER A 144 3.24 -10.66 -12.65
N VAL A 145 4.53 -10.47 -12.37
CA VAL A 145 5.29 -11.33 -11.44
C VAL A 145 4.75 -11.21 -10.01
N ALA A 146 4.41 -10.01 -9.54
CA ALA A 146 3.86 -9.82 -8.19
C ALA A 146 2.46 -10.46 -8.04
N ALA A 147 1.58 -10.29 -9.03
CA ALA A 147 0.24 -10.86 -9.05
C ALA A 147 0.25 -12.40 -9.05
N THR A 148 1.22 -13.02 -9.73
CA THR A 148 1.38 -14.48 -9.80
C THR A 148 2.21 -15.09 -8.65
N ALA A 149 2.81 -14.26 -7.80
CA ALA A 149 3.58 -14.69 -6.63
C ALA A 149 2.74 -14.85 -5.34
N GLY A 150 1.45 -14.49 -5.37
CA GLY A 150 0.54 -14.65 -4.24
C GLY A 150 0.16 -16.10 -3.94
N ASP A 151 -0.27 -16.37 -2.70
CA ASP A 151 -0.78 -17.69 -2.27
C ASP A 151 -2.22 -18.00 -2.79
N THR A 152 -2.79 -17.14 -3.63
CA THR A 152 -4.17 -17.21 -4.15
C THR A 152 -4.20 -16.99 -5.66
N ASP A 153 -5.07 -17.72 -6.36
CA ASP A 153 -5.29 -17.54 -7.80
C ASP A 153 -5.77 -16.11 -8.15
N VAL A 154 -5.36 -15.62 -9.32
CA VAL A 154 -5.77 -14.30 -9.82
C VAL A 154 -7.22 -14.36 -10.28
N ASN A 155 -8.12 -13.71 -9.55
CA ASN A 155 -9.53 -13.61 -9.93
C ASN A 155 -9.72 -12.52 -11.00
N VAL A 156 -10.62 -12.77 -11.95
CA VAL A 156 -10.97 -11.84 -13.04
C VAL A 156 -12.00 -10.79 -12.63
N GLU A 157 -12.82 -11.07 -11.61
CA GLU A 157 -13.74 -10.11 -11.00
C GLU A 157 -13.26 -9.74 -9.59
N VAL A 158 -12.73 -8.52 -9.44
CA VAL A 158 -12.27 -7.97 -8.16
C VAL A 158 -13.11 -6.74 -7.83
N ASN A 159 -13.80 -6.76 -6.69
CA ASN A 159 -14.60 -5.62 -6.20
C ASN A 159 -13.82 -4.77 -5.19
N GLU A 160 -12.74 -5.34 -4.63
CA GLU A 160 -11.80 -4.72 -3.73
C GLU A 160 -10.94 -3.66 -4.45
N HIS A 161 -10.59 -2.59 -3.74
CA HIS A 161 -9.83 -1.48 -4.32
C HIS A 161 -8.81 -0.92 -3.32
N PHE A 162 -7.59 -0.68 -3.79
CA PHE A 162 -6.54 -0.08 -2.98
C PHE A 162 -6.58 1.45 -3.05
N VAL A 163 -6.48 2.08 -1.88
CA VAL A 163 -6.28 3.52 -1.72
C VAL A 163 -5.07 3.75 -0.80
N CYS A 164 -4.28 4.77 -1.09
CA CYS A 164 -3.14 5.16 -0.26
C CYS A 164 -3.53 6.32 0.67
N PHE A 165 -3.01 6.33 1.90
CA PHE A 165 -3.07 7.47 2.79
C PHE A 165 -1.65 7.98 3.06
N SER A 166 -1.42 9.27 2.86
CA SER A 166 -0.11 9.90 3.13
C SER A 166 -0.26 11.27 3.77
N CYS A 167 0.73 11.68 4.57
CA CYS A 167 0.83 13.03 5.09
C CYS A 167 1.74 13.84 4.16
N VAL A 168 1.24 14.92 3.57
CA VAL A 168 2.02 15.84 2.73
C VAL A 168 1.80 17.26 3.26
N ASP A 169 2.88 17.97 3.56
CA ASP A 169 2.86 19.35 4.10
C ASP A 169 1.98 19.58 5.33
N GLY A 170 1.85 18.57 6.20
CA GLY A 170 1.04 18.66 7.41
C GLY A 170 -0.45 18.37 7.18
N GLU A 171 -0.82 17.77 6.06
CA GLU A 171 -2.20 17.43 5.71
C GLU A 171 -2.32 15.95 5.30
N LEU A 172 -3.38 15.28 5.78
CA LEU A 172 -3.69 13.89 5.42
C LEU A 172 -4.42 13.84 4.08
N TYR A 173 -3.81 13.18 3.09
CA TYR A 173 -4.42 12.90 1.80
C TYR A 173 -4.81 11.44 1.65
N GLU A 174 -6.01 11.20 1.15
CA GLU A 174 -6.42 9.96 0.50
C GLU A 174 -6.14 10.06 -1.00
N LEU A 175 -5.36 9.09 -1.50
CA LEU A 175 -4.91 8.99 -2.87
C LEU A 175 -5.55 7.74 -3.48
N ASP A 176 -6.53 7.98 -4.34
CA ASP A 176 -7.30 6.95 -5.05
C ASP A 176 -7.23 7.25 -6.55
N GLY A 177 -6.53 6.41 -7.31
CA GLY A 177 -6.34 6.59 -8.75
C GLY A 177 -7.64 6.61 -9.55
N ARG A 178 -8.76 6.08 -9.03
CA ARG A 178 -10.08 6.14 -9.69
C ARG A 178 -10.72 7.53 -9.56
N LYS A 179 -10.41 8.29 -8.50
CA LYS A 179 -10.94 9.65 -8.27
C LYS A 179 -10.26 10.70 -9.15
N SER A 180 -10.89 11.86 -9.32
CA SER A 180 -10.38 12.94 -10.18
C SER A 180 -9.18 13.68 -9.58
N LYS A 181 -9.08 13.73 -8.24
CA LYS A 181 -8.00 14.37 -7.49
C LYS A 181 -7.81 13.73 -6.10
N PRO A 182 -6.68 13.99 -5.40
CA PRO A 182 -6.52 13.69 -3.98
C PRO A 182 -7.66 14.25 -3.13
N ILE A 183 -8.03 13.55 -2.06
CA ILE A 183 -8.98 14.05 -1.06
C ILE A 183 -8.21 14.41 0.21
N SER A 184 -8.30 15.68 0.62
CA SER A 184 -7.86 16.13 1.93
C SER A 184 -8.81 15.62 3.03
N HIS A 185 -8.24 15.13 4.12
CA HIS A 185 -8.94 14.80 5.37
C HIS A 185 -8.54 15.72 6.53
N GLY A 186 -7.86 16.85 6.22
CA GLY A 186 -7.42 17.84 7.20
C GLY A 186 -6.04 17.59 7.81
N PRO A 187 -5.65 18.36 8.85
CA PRO A 187 -4.29 18.37 9.38
C PRO A 187 -3.81 17.02 9.93
N SER A 188 -2.53 16.73 9.71
CA SER A 188 -1.84 15.54 10.21
C SER A 188 -0.32 15.76 10.27
N SER A 189 0.45 14.81 10.79
CA SER A 189 1.92 14.84 10.76
C SER A 189 2.49 13.43 10.55
N PRO A 190 3.80 13.27 10.26
CA PRO A 190 4.44 11.96 10.20
C PRO A 190 4.22 11.11 11.46
N GLU A 191 4.08 11.74 12.63
CA GLU A 191 3.85 11.09 13.92
C GLU A 191 2.39 10.68 14.16
N THR A 192 1.42 11.38 13.55
CA THR A 192 -0.03 11.13 13.73
C THR A 192 -0.71 10.47 12.54
N LEU A 193 -0.03 10.38 11.38
CA LEU A 193 -0.52 9.83 10.12
C LEU A 193 -1.27 8.50 10.31
N LEU A 194 -0.70 7.56 11.07
CA LEU A 194 -1.33 6.25 11.31
C LEU A 194 -2.67 6.39 12.06
N GLN A 195 -2.72 7.23 13.09
CA GLN A 195 -3.89 7.46 13.91
C GLN A 195 -4.97 8.24 13.15
N ASP A 196 -4.57 9.20 12.31
CA ASP A 196 -5.48 10.03 11.52
C ASP A 196 -6.07 9.24 10.34
N ALA A 197 -5.23 8.52 9.58
CA ALA A 197 -5.69 7.59 8.56
C ALA A 197 -6.61 6.50 9.15
N ALA A 198 -6.29 5.97 10.34
CA ALA A 198 -7.15 4.99 11.01
C ALA A 198 -8.54 5.54 11.38
N LYS A 199 -8.71 6.85 11.64
CA LYS A 199 -10.05 7.45 11.84
C LYS A 199 -10.86 7.38 10.54
N VAL A 200 -10.26 7.79 9.42
CA VAL A 200 -10.90 7.79 8.09
C VAL A 200 -11.24 6.37 7.63
N ILE A 201 -10.33 5.40 7.86
CA ILE A 201 -10.55 3.99 7.54
C ILE A 201 -11.69 3.42 8.38
N LYS A 202 -11.72 3.67 9.71
CA LYS A 202 -12.82 3.22 10.58
C LYS A 202 -14.18 3.78 10.17
N ALA A 203 -14.24 5.05 9.78
CA ALA A 203 -15.48 5.65 9.27
C ALA A 203 -15.99 4.94 8.00
N ARG A 204 -15.08 4.56 7.09
CA ARG A 204 -15.40 3.84 5.84
C ARG A 204 -15.80 2.37 6.05
N ILE A 205 -15.26 1.72 7.08
CA ILE A 205 -15.71 0.39 7.52
C ILE A 205 -17.12 0.52 8.10
N ALA A 206 -17.38 1.55 8.92
CA ALA A 206 -18.70 1.79 9.52
C ALA A 206 -19.82 2.08 8.50
N THR A 207 -19.51 2.64 7.31
CA THR A 207 -20.51 2.77 6.23
C THR A 207 -20.81 1.46 5.50
N ASN A 208 -20.09 0.37 5.81
CA ASN A 208 -20.22 -0.94 5.16
C ASN A 208 -20.29 -2.07 6.22
N PRO A 209 -21.25 -2.02 7.16
CA PRO A 209 -21.24 -2.83 8.39
C PRO A 209 -21.31 -4.35 8.18
N ASN A 210 -21.72 -4.80 6.99
CA ASN A 210 -21.84 -6.21 6.63
C ASN A 210 -20.62 -6.74 5.84
N SER A 211 -19.63 -5.90 5.53
CA SER A 211 -18.42 -6.30 4.82
C SER A 211 -17.28 -6.62 5.79
N LEU A 212 -16.59 -7.73 5.53
CA LEU A 212 -15.33 -8.10 6.18
C LEU A 212 -14.12 -7.96 5.24
N ASN A 213 -14.34 -7.53 4.00
CA ASN A 213 -13.33 -7.47 2.94
C ASN A 213 -12.48 -6.19 3.06
N PHE A 214 -11.78 -6.04 4.19
CA PHE A 214 -10.88 -4.92 4.45
C PHE A 214 -9.49 -5.44 4.85
N ASN A 215 -8.47 -4.85 4.24
CA ASN A 215 -7.06 -5.07 4.61
C ASN A 215 -6.37 -3.70 4.71
N VAL A 216 -5.41 -3.56 5.61
CA VAL A 216 -4.60 -2.36 5.79
C VAL A 216 -3.14 -2.77 5.90
N MET A 217 -2.31 -2.26 5.00
CA MET A 217 -0.86 -2.40 5.03
C MET A 217 -0.22 -1.05 5.38
N VAL A 218 0.95 -1.08 6.03
CA VAL A 218 1.67 0.12 6.47
C VAL A 218 3.09 0.07 5.92
N LEU A 219 3.53 1.16 5.30
CA LEU A 219 4.93 1.37 4.93
C LEU A 219 5.66 1.98 6.12
N SER A 220 6.60 1.23 6.71
CA SER A 220 7.35 1.64 7.90
C SER A 220 8.86 1.44 7.70
N LYS A 221 9.67 2.34 8.26
CA LYS A 221 11.12 2.12 8.42
C LYS A 221 11.35 0.91 9.34
N GLN A 222 12.31 0.05 8.96
CA GLN A 222 12.78 -1.09 9.77
C GLN A 222 13.91 -0.66 10.71
#